data_AF-A0A5C2HDT7-F1
#
_entry.id   AF-A0A5C2HDT7-F1
#
_cell.length_a   1.000
_cell.length_b   1.000
_cell.length_c   1.000
_cell.angle_alpha   90.00
_cell.angle_beta   90.00
_cell.angle_gamma   90.00
#
_symmetry.space_group_name_H-M   'P 1'
#
loop_
_entity.id
_entity.type
_entity.pdbx_description
1 polymer ?
#
loop_
_entity_poly.entity_id
_entity_poly.type
_entity_poly.pdbx_seq_one_letter_code
_entity_poly.pdbx_strand_id
1 'polypeptide(L)'
;MKSIREKGSFTLIELIIVVLIIFTTYFLMFSNSSFDMSKQKEKIGLENLKSFLLNNYEFQKELSFVCIEDDFTCFVKIDDIINEGMKIENFFSEMPEVYEYNKNEIRVEFDEVKINDINHDVVFEFKINNDYKTNEFILDTQNFGVYVFNSIYNKPKKYDDLQMALEKFYLDEVEVRDAF
;
A
#
# COMPACT_ATOMS: atom_id res chain seq x y z
N MET A 1 10.88 -62.16 46.60
CA MET A 1 12.01 -61.21 46.61
C MET A 1 11.61 -60.03 45.72
N LYS A 2 11.31 -58.86 46.30
CA LYS A 2 10.80 -57.69 45.56
C LYS A 2 11.96 -56.72 45.37
N SER A 3 12.42 -56.53 44.13
CA SER A 3 13.42 -55.52 43.78
C SER A 3 12.78 -54.14 43.90
N ILE A 4 13.30 -53.31 44.82
CA ILE A 4 12.92 -51.91 44.93
C ILE A 4 13.73 -51.17 43.87
N ARG A 5 13.06 -50.78 42.78
CA ARG A 5 13.64 -49.93 41.74
C ARG A 5 13.72 -48.50 42.28
N GLU A 6 14.92 -48.04 42.61
CA GLU A 6 15.15 -46.64 42.97
C GLU A 6 14.65 -45.74 41.84
N LYS A 7 13.77 -44.79 42.19
CA LYS A 7 13.37 -43.71 41.28
C LYS A 7 14.53 -42.71 41.28
N GLY A 8 15.34 -42.71 40.22
CA GLY A 8 16.39 -41.72 40.04
C GLY A 8 15.80 -40.31 40.14
N SER A 9 16.27 -39.53 41.12
CA SER A 9 15.97 -38.11 41.22
C SER A 9 16.91 -37.38 40.28
N PHE A 10 16.36 -36.55 39.39
CA PHE A 10 17.17 -35.67 38.56
C PHE A 10 18.04 -34.79 39.45
N THR A 11 19.31 -34.70 39.09
CA THR A 11 20.26 -33.79 39.73
C THR A 11 20.00 -32.35 39.23
N LEU A 12 20.37 -31.36 40.05
CA LEU A 12 20.26 -29.95 39.69
C LEU A 12 20.99 -29.62 38.37
N ILE A 13 22.13 -30.26 38.12
CA ILE A 13 22.90 -30.05 36.90
C ILE A 13 22.20 -30.62 35.66
N GLU A 14 21.57 -31.80 35.77
CA GLU A 14 20.79 -32.40 34.68
C GLU A 14 19.60 -31.51 34.31
N LEU A 15 18.94 -30.92 35.31
CA LEU A 15 17.81 -30.02 35.08
C LEU A 15 18.24 -28.75 34.33
N ILE A 16 19.39 -28.16 34.69
CA ILE A 16 19.93 -26.98 34.00
C ILE A 16 20.24 -27.31 32.52
N ILE A 17 20.85 -28.47 32.26
CA ILE A 17 21.19 -28.90 30.90
C ILE A 17 19.92 -29.06 30.06
N VAL A 18 18.87 -29.69 30.61
CA VAL A 18 17.59 -29.86 29.91
C VAL A 18 16.96 -28.51 29.56
N VAL A 19 16.97 -27.55 30.49
CA VAL A 19 16.43 -26.20 30.26
C VAL A 19 17.20 -25.46 29.17
N LEU A 20 18.54 -25.55 29.14
CA LEU A 20 19.36 -24.94 28.10
C LEU A 20 19.11 -25.56 26.71
N ILE A 21 18.93 -26.88 26.64
CA ILE A 21 18.59 -27.57 25.39
C ILE A 21 17.20 -27.12 24.90
N ILE A 22 16.22 -26.99 25.80
CA ILE A 22 14.89 -26.48 25.44
C ILE A 22 15.02 -25.03 24.92
N PHE A 23 15.68 -24.12 25.62
CA PHE A 23 15.82 -22.74 25.16
C PHE A 23 16.53 -22.62 23.81
N THR A 24 17.61 -23.37 23.59
CA THR A 24 18.35 -23.33 22.33
C THR A 24 17.57 -23.93 21.17
N THR A 25 16.84 -25.03 21.39
CA THR A 25 15.98 -25.64 20.37
C THR A 25 14.78 -24.76 20.03
N TYR A 26 14.16 -24.11 21.01
CA TYR A 26 13.10 -23.11 20.78
C TYR A 26 13.62 -21.86 20.05
N PHE A 27 14.79 -21.35 20.44
CA PHE A 27 15.42 -20.20 19.77
C PHE A 27 15.79 -20.52 18.33
N LEU A 28 16.35 -21.70 18.06
CA LEU A 28 16.66 -22.16 16.71
C LEU A 28 15.38 -22.45 15.90
N MET A 29 14.33 -23.02 16.50
CA MET A 29 13.03 -23.17 15.82
C MET A 29 12.41 -21.82 15.48
N PHE A 30 12.49 -20.83 16.36
CA PHE A 30 11.99 -19.48 16.12
C PHE A 30 12.84 -18.70 15.10
N SER A 31 14.16 -18.93 15.08
CA SER A 31 15.08 -18.29 14.14
C SER A 31 15.07 -18.94 12.74
N ASN A 32 14.79 -20.24 12.64
CA ASN A 32 14.69 -20.97 11.36
C ASN A 32 13.25 -21.10 10.86
N SER A 33 12.24 -20.82 11.68
CA SER A 33 10.97 -20.38 11.12
C SER A 33 11.27 -19.03 10.50
N SER A 34 11.50 -19.00 9.18
CA SER A 34 11.18 -17.80 8.43
C SER A 34 9.80 -17.40 8.93
N PHE A 35 9.73 -16.25 9.59
CA PHE A 35 8.50 -15.51 9.71
C PHE A 35 8.14 -15.05 8.30
N ASP A 36 7.93 -16.00 7.37
CA ASP A 36 6.80 -15.95 6.46
C ASP A 36 5.56 -16.06 7.35
N MET A 37 5.36 -15.02 8.18
CA MET A 37 4.05 -14.43 8.25
C MET A 37 3.76 -14.20 6.77
N SER A 38 3.03 -15.13 6.18
CA SER A 38 2.23 -14.83 5.03
C SER A 38 1.42 -13.64 5.50
N LYS A 39 1.97 -12.43 5.33
CA LYS A 39 1.23 -11.19 5.28
C LYS A 39 0.08 -11.66 4.41
N GLN A 40 -1.13 -11.82 4.98
CA GLN A 40 -2.30 -11.75 4.13
C GLN A 40 -2.01 -10.52 3.32
N LYS A 41 -1.65 -10.70 2.04
CA LYS A 41 -1.22 -9.59 1.20
C LYS A 41 -2.46 -8.73 1.21
N GLU A 42 -2.44 -7.65 2.00
CA GLU A 42 -3.59 -6.77 2.11
C GLU A 42 -3.91 -6.42 0.67
N LYS A 43 -5.15 -6.76 0.26
CA LYS A 43 -5.54 -6.49 -1.11
C LYS A 43 -5.42 -4.99 -1.28
N ILE A 44 -4.54 -4.59 -2.19
CA ILE A 44 -4.36 -3.18 -2.54
C ILE A 44 -5.64 -2.66 -3.19
N GLY A 45 -6.00 -1.44 -2.83
CA GLY A 45 -7.15 -0.71 -3.34
C GLY A 45 -6.97 0.78 -3.05
N LEU A 46 -7.88 1.61 -3.56
CA LEU A 46 -7.79 3.07 -3.45
C LEU A 46 -7.70 3.55 -2.00
N GLU A 47 -8.39 2.88 -1.07
CA GLU A 47 -8.44 3.29 0.34
C GLU A 47 -7.16 3.01 1.15
N ASN A 48 -6.35 2.04 0.72
CA ASN A 48 -5.12 1.65 1.41
C ASN A 48 -3.87 1.85 0.55
N LEU A 49 -3.99 2.46 -0.64
CA LEU A 49 -2.91 2.62 -1.62
C LEU A 49 -1.66 3.27 -1.02
N LYS A 50 -1.80 4.44 -0.37
CA LYS A 50 -0.68 5.17 0.25
C LYS A 50 0.06 4.31 1.27
N SER A 51 -0.68 3.75 2.24
CA SER A 51 -0.09 2.91 3.29
C SER A 51 0.52 1.64 2.72
N PHE A 52 -0.11 1.03 1.72
CA PHE A 52 0.39 -0.18 1.08
C PHE A 52 1.74 0.09 0.42
N LEU A 53 1.87 1.18 -0.33
CA LEU A 53 3.10 1.56 -0.99
C LEU A 53 4.23 1.84 0.02
N LEU A 54 3.97 2.68 1.02
CA LEU A 54 4.96 3.03 2.04
C LEU A 54 5.43 1.85 2.90
N ASN A 55 4.55 0.87 3.15
CA ASN A 55 4.87 -0.27 4.01
C ASN A 55 5.59 -1.43 3.28
N ASN A 56 5.64 -1.40 1.94
CA ASN A 56 6.18 -2.50 1.14
C ASN A 56 7.33 -2.10 0.21
N TYR A 57 7.59 -0.81 0.03
CA TYR A 57 8.65 -0.32 -0.87
C TYR A 57 9.47 0.79 -0.21
N GLU A 58 10.78 0.67 -0.37
CA GLU A 58 11.74 1.74 -0.06
C GLU A 58 12.07 2.50 -1.36
N PHE A 59 12.23 3.82 -1.26
CA PHE A 59 12.50 4.70 -2.40
C PHE A 59 13.32 5.91 -1.95
N GLN A 60 14.03 6.56 -2.87
CA GLN A 60 14.87 7.73 -2.54
C GLN A 60 14.29 9.06 -3.03
N LYS A 61 13.63 9.05 -4.19
CA LYS A 61 13.12 10.24 -4.87
C LYS A 61 11.61 10.18 -5.02
N GLU A 62 11.09 9.11 -5.63
CA GLU A 62 9.68 8.98 -5.91
C GLU A 62 9.26 7.51 -5.91
N LEU A 63 8.09 7.26 -5.34
CA LEU A 63 7.37 6.01 -5.43
C LEU A 63 6.03 6.28 -6.12
N SER A 64 5.76 5.61 -7.23
CA SER A 64 4.52 5.79 -7.99
C SER A 64 3.79 4.48 -8.25
N PHE A 65 2.48 4.57 -8.28
CA PHE A 65 1.58 3.50 -8.70
C PHE A 65 0.92 3.94 -9.99
N VAL A 66 1.30 3.30 -11.08
CA VAL A 66 0.98 3.70 -12.45
C VAL A 66 0.08 2.62 -13.06
N CYS A 67 -1.07 3.02 -13.58
CA CYS A 67 -1.97 2.12 -14.30
C CYS A 67 -2.03 2.51 -15.78
N ILE A 68 -1.90 1.52 -16.64
CA ILE A 68 -1.96 1.69 -18.09
C ILE A 68 -3.37 1.38 -18.59
N GLU A 69 -3.71 1.92 -19.77
CA GLU A 69 -5.01 1.67 -20.42
C GLU A 69 -5.22 0.18 -20.73
N ASP A 70 -4.14 -0.55 -21.06
CA ASP A 70 -4.17 -1.98 -21.35
C ASP A 70 -4.62 -2.81 -20.13
N ASP A 71 -5.86 -3.31 -20.19
CA ASP A 71 -6.51 -4.15 -19.16
C ASP A 71 -6.50 -3.52 -17.74
N PHE A 72 -6.36 -2.20 -17.65
CA PHE A 72 -6.22 -1.45 -16.40
C PHE A 72 -5.18 -2.06 -15.46
N THR A 73 -4.07 -2.52 -16.06
CA THR A 73 -2.97 -3.12 -15.33
C THR A 73 -2.17 -2.03 -14.63
N CYS A 74 -1.87 -2.22 -13.35
CA CYS A 74 -1.06 -1.31 -12.57
C CYS A 74 0.26 -1.91 -12.12
N PHE A 75 1.26 -1.05 -12.03
CA PHE A 75 2.63 -1.35 -11.64
C PHE A 75 3.10 -0.38 -10.57
N VAL A 76 4.11 -0.79 -9.81
CA VAL A 76 4.85 0.13 -8.94
C VAL A 76 6.10 0.60 -9.66
N LYS A 77 6.32 1.91 -9.71
CA LYS A 77 7.52 2.57 -10.21
C LYS A 77 8.30 3.12 -9.01
N ILE A 78 9.57 2.73 -8.87
CA ILE A 78 10.45 3.16 -7.79
C ILE A 78 11.61 3.91 -8.42
N ASP A 79 11.75 5.19 -8.10
CA ASP A 79 12.82 6.06 -8.61
C ASP A 79 12.97 5.98 -10.14
N ASP A 80 11.84 6.14 -10.84
CA ASP A 80 11.68 6.04 -12.31
C ASP A 80 11.87 4.65 -12.94
N ILE A 81 12.00 3.60 -12.11
CA ILE A 81 12.16 2.22 -12.59
C ILE A 81 10.91 1.41 -12.27
N ILE A 82 10.30 0.80 -13.29
CA ILE A 82 9.15 -0.10 -13.11
C ILE A 82 9.58 -1.38 -12.38
N ASN A 83 8.87 -1.73 -11.32
CA ASN A 83 8.99 -3.00 -10.62
C ASN A 83 8.06 -4.04 -11.27
N GLU A 84 8.57 -4.76 -12.26
CA GLU A 84 7.84 -5.81 -12.98
C GLU A 84 7.38 -6.98 -12.07
N GLY A 85 8.01 -7.15 -10.91
CA GLY A 85 7.64 -8.18 -9.94
C GLY A 85 6.29 -7.90 -9.24
N MET A 86 5.77 -6.69 -9.34
CA MET A 86 4.45 -6.32 -8.85
C MET A 86 3.57 -5.80 -9.97
N LYS A 87 2.70 -6.69 -10.44
CA LYS A 87 1.66 -6.43 -11.43
C LYS A 87 0.30 -6.68 -10.80
N ILE A 88 -0.61 -5.72 -10.93
CA ILE A 88 -2.01 -5.88 -10.53
C ILE A 88 -2.88 -5.67 -11.75
N GLU A 89 -3.50 -6.74 -12.21
CA GLU A 89 -4.38 -6.72 -13.37
C GLU A 89 -5.78 -6.28 -12.95
N ASN A 90 -6.49 -5.56 -13.83
CA ASN A 90 -7.87 -5.12 -13.62
C ASN A 90 -8.06 -4.40 -12.29
N PHE A 91 -7.16 -3.47 -11.94
CA PHE A 91 -7.31 -2.69 -10.71
C PHE A 91 -8.58 -1.82 -10.77
N PHE A 92 -8.87 -1.27 -11.94
CA PHE A 92 -10.14 -0.65 -12.28
C PHE A 92 -10.99 -1.60 -13.12
N SER A 93 -12.31 -1.50 -13.01
CA SER A 93 -13.23 -2.23 -13.90
C SER A 93 -13.56 -1.45 -15.17
N GLU A 94 -13.40 -0.12 -15.13
CA GLU A 94 -13.70 0.82 -16.20
C GLU A 94 -12.63 1.92 -16.18
N MET A 95 -12.52 2.65 -17.29
CA MET A 95 -11.53 3.71 -17.42
C MET A 95 -11.83 4.82 -16.41
N PRO A 96 -10.92 5.08 -15.44
CA PRO A 96 -11.11 6.14 -14.49
C PRO A 96 -10.95 7.51 -15.16
N GLU A 97 -11.58 8.53 -14.58
CA GLU A 97 -11.32 9.92 -14.94
C GLU A 97 -10.62 10.62 -13.78
N VAL A 98 -9.46 11.21 -14.07
CA VAL A 98 -8.66 11.93 -13.07
C VAL A 98 -8.75 13.43 -13.36
N TYR A 99 -9.06 14.19 -12.32
CA TYR A 99 -9.18 15.64 -12.37
C TYR A 99 -8.17 16.28 -11.42
N GLU A 100 -7.72 17.48 -11.77
CA GLU A 100 -6.90 18.31 -10.90
C GLU A 100 -7.60 18.57 -9.55
N TYR A 101 -6.83 18.77 -8.49
CA TYR A 101 -7.34 19.10 -7.15
C TYR A 101 -7.82 20.56 -7.08
N ASN A 102 -8.86 20.88 -7.86
CA ASN A 102 -9.50 22.19 -7.88
C ASN A 102 -10.97 22.06 -8.34
N LYS A 103 -11.66 23.19 -8.38
CA LYS A 103 -13.10 23.25 -8.73
C LYS A 103 -13.41 23.34 -10.22
N ASN A 104 -12.39 23.34 -11.09
CA ASN A 104 -12.56 23.67 -12.50
C ASN A 104 -12.76 22.43 -13.40
N GLU A 105 -12.87 21.23 -12.81
CA GLU A 105 -13.07 19.97 -13.55
C GLU A 105 -12.05 19.75 -14.67
N ILE A 106 -10.81 20.19 -14.46
CA ILE A 106 -9.72 20.04 -15.43
C ILE A 106 -9.24 18.59 -15.36
N ARG A 107 -9.36 17.86 -16.46
CA ARG A 107 -8.85 16.49 -16.58
C ARG A 107 -7.33 16.49 -16.61
N VAL A 108 -6.73 15.56 -15.87
CA VAL A 108 -5.29 15.34 -15.87
C VAL A 108 -4.93 14.51 -17.10
N GLU A 109 -3.99 15.04 -17.89
CA GLU A 109 -3.32 14.27 -18.94
C GLU A 109 -2.04 13.67 -18.36
N PHE A 110 -1.83 12.37 -18.61
CA PHE A 110 -0.63 11.66 -18.15
C PHE A 110 0.32 11.44 -19.31
N ASP A 111 1.62 11.48 -19.01
CA ASP A 111 2.64 11.06 -19.97
C ASP A 111 2.63 9.54 -20.13
N GLU A 112 2.98 9.05 -21.33
CA GLU A 112 3.18 7.64 -21.59
C GLU A 112 4.26 7.04 -20.66
N VAL A 113 4.10 5.77 -20.30
CA VAL A 113 5.08 5.01 -19.53
C VAL A 113 5.68 3.89 -20.38
N LYS A 114 6.99 3.72 -20.27
CA LYS A 114 7.71 2.66 -20.97
C LYS A 114 7.81 1.40 -20.10
N ILE A 115 7.22 0.29 -20.56
CA ILE A 115 7.23 -1.02 -19.88
C ILE A 115 7.67 -2.07 -20.90
N ASN A 116 8.68 -2.88 -20.57
CA ASN A 116 9.20 -3.93 -21.47
C ASN A 116 9.54 -3.43 -22.89
N ASP A 117 10.15 -2.24 -22.98
CA ASP A 117 10.48 -1.56 -24.24
C ASP A 117 9.30 -1.09 -25.10
N ILE A 118 8.07 -1.13 -24.57
CA ILE A 118 6.85 -0.66 -25.23
C ILE A 118 6.31 0.55 -24.46
N ASN A 119 5.83 1.56 -25.18
CA ASN A 119 5.15 2.69 -24.57
C ASN A 119 3.67 2.35 -24.38
N HIS A 120 3.13 2.73 -23.23
CA HIS A 120 1.74 2.53 -22.87
C HIS A 120 1.12 3.84 -22.37
N ASP A 121 -0.12 4.08 -22.77
CA ASP A 121 -0.91 5.20 -22.29
C ASP A 121 -1.28 4.99 -20.81
N VAL A 122 -1.08 6.03 -20.00
CA VAL A 122 -1.35 6.02 -18.56
C VAL A 122 -2.75 6.58 -18.30
N VAL A 123 -3.55 5.85 -17.54
CA VAL A 123 -4.92 6.26 -17.15
C VAL A 123 -5.01 6.70 -15.70
N PHE A 124 -4.02 6.35 -14.87
CA PHE A 124 -3.97 6.73 -13.47
C PHE A 124 -2.54 6.69 -12.95
N GLU A 125 -2.15 7.71 -12.19
CA GLU A 125 -0.86 7.74 -11.49
C GLU A 125 -0.99 8.35 -10.10
N PHE A 126 -0.65 7.56 -9.08
CA PHE A 126 -0.50 8.03 -7.70
C PHE A 126 0.98 8.10 -7.35
N LYS A 127 1.47 9.29 -6.97
CA LYS A 127 2.88 9.57 -6.66
C LYS A 127 3.07 9.85 -5.19
N ILE A 128 4.19 9.42 -4.64
CA ILE A 128 4.71 9.82 -3.34
C ILE A 128 6.15 10.30 -3.54
N ASN A 129 6.44 11.55 -3.17
CA ASN A 129 7.79 12.09 -3.27
C ASN A 129 8.63 11.77 -2.02
N ASN A 130 9.91 12.13 -2.04
CA ASN A 130 10.86 11.93 -0.94
C ASN A 130 10.49 12.63 0.39
N ASP A 131 9.61 13.64 0.34
CA ASP A 131 9.01 14.28 1.53
C ASP A 131 7.76 13.54 2.03
N TYR A 132 7.45 12.36 1.46
CA TYR A 132 6.26 11.55 1.72
C TYR A 132 4.93 12.24 1.38
N LYS A 133 4.98 13.29 0.57
CA LYS A 133 3.80 13.99 0.04
C LYS A 133 3.28 13.28 -1.19
N THR A 134 1.97 13.21 -1.30
CA THR A 134 1.30 12.61 -2.46
C THR A 134 0.92 13.68 -3.47
N ASN A 135 0.78 13.31 -4.74
CA ASN A 135 0.00 14.15 -5.64
C ASN A 135 -1.45 14.23 -5.14
N GLU A 136 -2.10 15.36 -5.44
CA GLU A 136 -3.47 15.65 -5.03
C GLU A 136 -4.33 15.70 -6.28
N PHE A 137 -5.47 15.02 -6.25
CA PHE A 137 -6.37 14.89 -7.41
C PHE A 137 -7.74 14.38 -6.97
N ILE A 138 -8.69 14.47 -7.88
CA ILE A 138 -10.02 13.89 -7.76
C ILE A 138 -10.10 12.74 -8.77
N LEU A 139 -10.50 11.56 -8.31
CA LEU A 139 -10.61 10.34 -9.12
C LEU A 139 -12.07 9.93 -9.18
N ASP A 140 -12.65 9.98 -10.38
CA ASP A 140 -13.94 9.38 -10.66
C ASP A 140 -13.75 7.96 -11.20
N THR A 141 -14.34 6.99 -10.51
CA THR A 141 -14.26 5.57 -10.89
C THR A 141 -15.47 5.10 -11.70
N GLN A 142 -16.33 6.04 -12.14
CA GLN A 142 -17.60 5.86 -12.85
C GLN A 142 -18.68 5.14 -12.03
N ASN A 143 -18.37 3.94 -11.51
CA ASN A 143 -19.33 3.07 -10.84
C ASN A 143 -19.13 2.95 -9.33
N PHE A 144 -17.94 3.25 -8.80
CA PHE A 144 -17.61 3.02 -7.38
C PHE A 144 -17.54 4.32 -6.57
N GLY A 145 -17.89 5.44 -7.18
CA GLY A 145 -17.90 6.78 -6.58
C GLY A 145 -16.64 7.58 -6.88
N VAL A 146 -16.56 8.75 -6.25
CA VAL A 146 -15.49 9.72 -6.45
C VAL A 146 -14.59 9.77 -5.24
N TYR A 147 -13.28 9.70 -5.48
CA TYR A 147 -12.24 9.65 -4.46
C TYR A 147 -11.38 10.91 -4.54
N VAL A 148 -11.29 11.65 -3.44
CA VAL A 148 -10.45 12.84 -3.32
C VAL A 148 -9.18 12.48 -2.57
N PHE A 149 -8.05 12.52 -3.29
CA PHE A 149 -6.72 12.26 -2.74
C PHE A 149 -6.04 13.57 -2.39
N ASN A 150 -5.45 13.63 -1.19
CA ASN A 150 -4.61 14.74 -0.77
C ASN A 150 -3.43 14.25 0.08
N SER A 151 -2.43 15.10 0.26
CA SER A 151 -1.22 14.74 0.99
C SER A 151 -1.45 14.52 2.49
N ILE A 152 -2.48 15.16 3.06
CA ILE A 152 -2.73 15.22 4.52
C ILE A 152 -3.27 13.90 5.04
N TYR A 153 -4.20 13.27 4.32
CA TYR A 153 -4.86 12.05 4.77
C TYR A 153 -4.15 10.79 4.26
N ASN A 154 -4.28 9.70 5.01
CA ASN A 154 -3.79 8.39 4.58
C ASN A 154 -4.80 7.63 3.72
N LYS A 155 -6.08 7.99 3.84
CA LYS A 155 -7.18 7.44 3.07
C LYS A 155 -7.85 8.57 2.28
N PRO A 156 -8.17 8.37 0.99
CA PRO A 156 -8.95 9.33 0.24
C PRO A 156 -10.33 9.53 0.86
N LYS A 157 -10.88 10.73 0.72
CA LYS A 157 -12.30 10.97 1.03
C LYS A 157 -13.13 10.43 -0.12
N LYS A 158 -14.22 9.73 0.18
CA LYS A 158 -15.13 9.17 -0.81
C LYS A 158 -16.44 9.97 -0.85
N TYR A 159 -16.92 10.23 -2.05
CA TYR A 159 -18.18 10.88 -2.38
C TYR A 159 -18.96 10.00 -3.37
N ASP A 160 -20.28 10.18 -3.44
CA ASP A 160 -21.08 9.37 -4.38
C ASP A 160 -20.95 9.88 -5.82
N ASP A 161 -20.72 11.18 -6.02
CA ASP A 161 -20.52 11.80 -7.33
C ASP A 161 -19.52 12.96 -7.29
N LEU A 162 -19.12 13.40 -8.49
CA LEU A 162 -18.13 14.46 -8.68
C LEU A 162 -18.62 15.81 -8.16
N GLN A 163 -19.89 16.12 -8.35
CA GLN A 163 -20.46 17.40 -7.95
C GLN A 163 -20.43 17.58 -6.42
N MET A 164 -20.75 16.54 -5.66
CA MET A 164 -20.62 16.55 -4.21
C MET A 164 -19.17 16.76 -3.75
N ALA A 165 -18.19 16.17 -4.44
CA ALA A 165 -16.79 16.40 -4.15
C ALA A 165 -16.42 17.88 -4.35
N LEU A 166 -16.81 18.47 -5.49
CA LEU A 166 -16.52 19.87 -5.85
C LEU A 166 -17.24 20.88 -4.94
N GLU A 167 -18.48 20.62 -4.55
CA GLU A 167 -19.21 21.45 -3.58
C GLU A 167 -18.47 21.51 -2.24
N LYS A 168 -17.90 20.38 -1.80
CA LYS A 168 -17.12 20.34 -0.57
C LYS A 168 -15.86 21.20 -0.66
N PHE A 169 -15.16 21.20 -1.80
CA PHE A 169 -14.04 22.12 -2.03
C PHE A 169 -14.44 23.58 -1.91
N TYR A 170 -15.57 23.95 -2.51
CA TYR A 170 -16.07 25.31 -2.44
C TYR A 170 -16.39 25.73 -1.00
N LEU A 171 -17.04 24.86 -0.23
CA LEU A 171 -17.36 25.11 1.18
C LEU A 171 -16.09 25.25 2.04
N ASP A 172 -15.10 24.38 1.84
CA ASP A 172 -13.84 24.43 2.57
C ASP A 172 -13.04 25.72 2.22
N GLU A 173 -13.08 26.18 0.96
CA GLU A 173 -12.46 27.45 0.54
C GLU A 173 -13.12 28.66 1.23
N VAL A 174 -14.45 28.66 1.34
CA VAL A 174 -15.21 29.73 2.01
C VAL A 174 -14.95 29.72 3.52
N GLU A 175 -14.98 28.56 4.18
CA GLU A 175 -14.73 28.43 5.62
C GLU A 175 -13.33 28.92 6.01
N VAL A 176 -12.31 28.58 5.21
CA VAL A 176 -10.94 29.05 5.44
C VAL A 176 -10.86 30.57 5.26
N ARG A 177 -11.54 31.15 4.26
CA ARG A 177 -11.55 32.60 4.04
C ARG A 177 -12.25 33.36 5.16
N ASP A 178 -13.29 32.80 5.77
CA ASP A 178 -14.01 33.42 6.88
C ASP A 178 -13.24 33.31 8.22
N ALA A 179 -12.22 32.46 8.29
CA ALA A 179 -11.38 32.26 9.47
C ALA A 179 -10.18 33.23 9.59
N PHE A 180 -9.95 34.08 8.58
CA PHE A 180 -8.85 35.08 8.52
C PHE A 180 -9.37 36.50 8.32
#